data_AF-A0A9Y4JP68-F1
#
_entry.id   AF-A0A9Y4JP68-F1
#
_cell.length_a   1.000
_cell.length_b   1.000
_cell.length_c   1.000
_cell.angle_alpha   90.00
_cell.angle_beta   90.00
_cell.angle_gamma   90.00
#
_symmetry.space_group_name_H-M   'P 1'
#
loop_
_entity.id
_entity.type
_entity.pdbx_description
1 polymer ?
#
loop_
_entity_poly.entity_id
_entity_poly.type
_entity_poly.pdbx_seq_one_letter_code
_entity_poly.pdbx_strand_id
1 'polypeptide(L)'
;MYVSSLCRSVFQRESHKSTNTRMYILLALLCVALMAPPECASLPTRENITRHLNNIISIAQTTLIHIKTLRTKLPVAPQIEVTTPPIVGLTDITRDLGLLDNDLQSSGSELLSQIQTDVSSLEGKVRFLALTMNCPVPARPGVQTGHSSFPDSHLYLILTKVQRYLESLSLNKDKLKVC
;
A
#
# COMPACT_ATOMS: atom_id res chain seq x y z
N MET A 1 -6.95 28.14 17.38
CA MET A 1 -7.44 28.46 18.74
C MET A 1 -8.69 29.35 18.65
N TYR A 2 -9.79 28.85 18.06
CA TYR A 2 -10.98 29.67 17.75
C TYR A 2 -12.33 28.93 17.89
N VAL A 3 -12.37 27.81 18.64
CA VAL A 3 -13.61 27.01 18.81
C VAL A 3 -14.20 27.14 20.21
N SER A 4 -13.51 27.79 21.14
CA SER A 4 -13.92 27.92 22.55
C SER A 4 -14.93 29.03 22.83
N SER A 5 -15.28 29.89 21.86
CA SER A 5 -16.16 31.04 22.09
C SER A 5 -17.65 30.79 21.85
N LEU A 6 -18.04 29.81 21.02
CA LEU A 6 -19.45 29.55 20.72
C LEU A 6 -20.17 28.67 21.76
N CYS A 7 -19.43 27.94 22.60
CA CYS A 7 -20.06 27.04 23.57
C CYS A 7 -20.52 27.77 24.85
N ARG A 8 -19.98 28.97 25.12
CA ARG A 8 -20.31 29.73 26.35
C ARG A 8 -21.63 30.52 26.23
N SER A 9 -22.14 30.76 25.02
CA SER A 9 -23.38 31.52 24.80
C SER A 9 -24.67 30.71 24.96
N VAL A 10 -24.58 29.37 25.05
CA VAL A 10 -25.77 28.51 25.16
C VAL A 10 -26.21 28.33 26.62
N PHE A 11 -25.36 28.62 27.61
CA PHE A 11 -25.64 28.29 29.01
C PHE A 11 -26.26 29.42 29.86
N GLN A 12 -26.63 30.56 29.27
CA GLN A 12 -27.08 31.71 30.07
C GLN A 12 -28.25 32.47 29.45
N ARG A 13 -29.46 31.90 29.53
CA ARG A 13 -30.69 32.70 29.70
C ARG A 13 -31.83 31.87 30.29
N GLU A 14 -32.28 32.29 31.46
CA GLU A 14 -33.42 31.78 32.22
C GLU A 14 -34.77 31.94 31.50
N SER A 15 -35.67 31.02 31.86
CA SER A 15 -37.11 31.19 32.13
C SER A 15 -38.00 31.85 31.07
N HIS A 16 -38.66 31.02 30.25
CA HIS A 16 -40.11 31.15 29.99
C HIS A 16 -40.71 29.91 29.30
N LYS A 17 -41.72 29.33 29.96
CA LYS A 17 -42.87 28.55 29.50
C LYS A 17 -42.87 27.87 28.11
N SER A 18 -43.21 26.58 28.16
CA SER A 18 -43.98 25.80 27.18
C SER A 18 -43.23 25.16 25.99
N THR A 19 -43.41 23.83 25.90
CA THR A 19 -43.35 22.98 24.70
C THR A 19 -42.04 23.01 23.91
N ASN A 20 -40.99 22.30 24.36
CA ASN A 20 -40.00 21.68 23.44
C ASN A 20 -38.96 20.75 24.12
N THR A 21 -39.29 20.08 25.22
CA THR A 21 -38.34 19.21 25.95
C THR A 21 -37.79 18.07 25.07
N ARG A 22 -38.57 17.55 24.12
CA ARG A 22 -38.13 16.51 23.16
C ARG A 22 -37.05 16.98 22.19
N MET A 23 -37.13 18.22 21.71
CA MET A 23 -36.17 18.76 20.74
C MET A 23 -34.79 18.98 21.37
N TYR A 24 -34.76 19.44 22.63
CA TYR A 24 -33.52 19.62 23.38
C TYR A 24 -32.85 18.30 23.77
N ILE A 25 -33.64 17.27 24.10
CA ILE A 25 -33.11 15.93 24.37
C ILE A 25 -32.46 15.34 23.11
N LEU A 26 -33.08 15.50 21.94
CA LEU A 26 -32.50 15.05 20.67
C LEU A 26 -31.22 15.81 20.30
N LEU A 27 -31.18 17.13 20.54
CA LEU A 27 -29.97 17.93 20.32
C LEU A 27 -28.82 17.52 21.24
N ALA A 28 -29.12 17.29 22.53
CA ALA A 28 -28.12 16.85 23.50
C ALA A 28 -27.55 15.46 23.15
N LEU A 29 -28.40 14.53 22.71
CA LEU A 29 -27.97 13.21 22.23
C LEU A 29 -27.10 13.32 20.96
N LEU A 30 -27.46 14.20 20.02
CA LEU A 30 -26.68 14.44 18.81
C LEU A 30 -25.28 15.00 19.13
N CYS A 31 -25.18 15.92 20.10
CA CYS A 31 -23.89 16.45 20.55
C CYS A 31 -23.03 15.38 21.23
N VAL A 32 -23.61 14.46 22.01
CA VAL A 32 -22.87 13.35 22.61
C VAL A 32 -22.39 12.36 21.54
N ALA A 33 -23.20 12.10 20.50
CA ALA A 33 -22.81 11.26 19.37
C ALA A 33 -21.70 11.90 18.51
N LEU A 34 -21.72 13.22 18.30
CA LEU A 34 -20.64 13.94 17.58
C LEU A 34 -19.33 14.05 18.37
N MET A 35 -19.41 13.97 19.70
CA MET A 35 -18.24 14.01 20.59
C MET A 35 -17.71 12.61 20.92
N ALA A 36 -18.29 11.55 20.33
CA ALA A 36 -17.70 10.23 20.36
C ALA A 36 -16.35 10.33 19.64
N PRO A 37 -15.21 10.08 20.32
CA PRO A 37 -13.93 10.06 19.65
C PRO A 37 -14.00 9.03 18.52
N PRO A 38 -13.47 9.34 17.31
CA PRO A 38 -13.37 8.34 16.26
C PRO A 38 -12.67 7.14 16.87
N GLU A 39 -13.33 5.98 16.80
CA GLU A 39 -12.81 4.72 17.32
C GLU A 39 -11.34 4.62 16.96
N CYS A 40 -10.49 4.76 17.97
CA CYS A 40 -9.05 4.73 17.79
C CYS A 40 -8.73 3.42 17.10
N ALA A 41 -8.21 3.49 15.87
CA ALA A 41 -7.63 2.36 15.20
C ALA A 41 -6.72 1.66 16.21
N SER A 42 -7.08 0.43 16.56
CA SER A 42 -6.35 -0.34 17.55
C SER A 42 -4.87 -0.37 17.17
N LEU A 43 -3.99 -0.14 18.15
CA LEU A 43 -2.55 -0.19 17.93
C LEU A 43 -2.20 -1.52 17.26
N PRO A 44 -1.31 -1.54 16.25
CA PRO A 44 -0.97 -2.75 15.54
C PRO A 44 -0.42 -3.78 16.52
N THR A 45 -1.13 -4.89 16.70
CA THR A 45 -0.64 -5.96 17.55
C THR A 45 0.50 -6.71 16.84
N ARG A 46 1.45 -7.23 17.62
CA ARG A 46 2.59 -8.02 17.11
C ARG A 46 2.14 -9.20 16.22
N GLU A 47 0.99 -9.79 16.55
CA GLU A 47 0.38 -10.86 15.77
C GLU A 47 -0.08 -10.35 14.39
N ASN A 48 -0.68 -9.17 14.34
CA ASN A 48 -1.12 -8.56 13.08
C ASN A 48 0.08 -8.29 12.15
N ILE A 49 1.17 -7.73 12.67
CA ILE A 49 2.40 -7.47 11.90
C ILE A 49 2.96 -8.78 11.32
N THR A 50 3.04 -9.83 12.13
CA THR A 50 3.55 -11.14 11.68
C THR A 50 2.71 -11.73 10.56
N ARG A 51 1.37 -11.60 10.66
CA ARG A 51 0.44 -12.01 9.63
C ARG A 51 0.65 -11.24 8.32
N HIS A 52 0.83 -9.92 8.40
CA HIS A 52 1.13 -9.08 7.24
C HIS A 52 2.44 -9.48 6.55
N LEU A 53 3.50 -9.76 7.31
CA LEU A 53 4.78 -10.25 6.79
C LEU A 53 4.61 -11.55 6.01
N ASN A 54 3.92 -12.54 6.59
CA ASN A 54 3.70 -13.83 5.94
C ASN A 54 2.90 -13.67 4.63
N ASN A 55 1.90 -12.78 4.62
CA ASN A 55 1.13 -12.49 3.42
C ASN A 55 1.99 -11.85 2.31
N ILE A 56 2.89 -10.93 2.65
CA ILE A 56 3.83 -10.31 1.71
C ILE A 56 4.74 -11.39 1.09
N ILE A 57 5.33 -12.26 1.92
CA ILE A 57 6.21 -13.33 1.45
C ILE A 57 5.46 -14.34 0.56
N SER A 58 4.23 -14.71 0.95
CA SER A 58 3.39 -15.63 0.18
C SER A 58 3.09 -15.09 -1.23
N ILE A 59 2.77 -13.79 -1.33
CA ILE A 59 2.53 -13.15 -2.63
C ILE A 59 3.80 -13.13 -3.46
N ALA A 60 4.94 -12.71 -2.89
CA ALA A 60 6.21 -12.70 -3.62
C ALA A 60 6.58 -14.09 -4.18
N GLN A 61 6.38 -15.15 -3.41
CA GLN A 61 6.61 -16.53 -3.85
C GLN A 61 5.63 -16.95 -4.95
N THR A 62 4.37 -16.59 -4.81
CA THR A 62 3.34 -16.87 -5.82
C THR A 62 3.65 -16.16 -7.13
N THR A 63 4.08 -14.89 -7.08
CA THR A 63 4.51 -14.13 -8.26
C THR A 63 5.71 -14.78 -8.94
N LEU A 64 6.69 -15.28 -8.20
CA LEU A 64 7.82 -16.04 -8.76
C LEU A 64 7.36 -17.30 -9.50
N ILE A 65 6.34 -18.00 -8.98
CA ILE A 65 5.73 -19.15 -9.65
C ILE A 65 5.02 -18.73 -10.93
N HIS A 66 4.28 -17.61 -10.92
CA HIS A 66 3.62 -17.07 -12.11
C HIS A 66 4.64 -16.66 -13.18
N ILE A 67 5.75 -16.01 -12.80
CA ILE A 67 6.85 -15.69 -13.71
C ILE A 67 7.44 -16.97 -14.33
N LYS A 68 7.73 -17.98 -13.50
CA LYS A 68 8.27 -19.26 -13.99
C LYS A 68 7.30 -19.92 -14.98
N THR A 69 6.01 -19.89 -14.68
CA THR A 69 4.95 -20.44 -15.55
C THR A 69 4.80 -19.66 -16.85
N LEU A 70 4.95 -18.34 -16.83
CA LEU A 70 4.93 -17.54 -18.03
C LEU A 70 6.17 -17.83 -18.90
N ARG A 71 7.35 -17.97 -18.29
CA ARG A 71 8.59 -18.27 -19.01
C ARG A 71 8.57 -19.60 -19.76
N THR A 72 7.82 -20.61 -19.31
CA THR A 72 7.68 -21.87 -20.07
C THR A 72 6.86 -21.72 -21.35
N LYS A 73 6.07 -20.65 -21.47
CA LYS A 73 5.25 -20.33 -22.64
C LYS A 73 5.95 -19.37 -23.61
N LEU A 74 7.06 -18.77 -23.18
CA LEU A 74 7.83 -17.84 -23.99
C LEU A 74 9.00 -18.56 -24.68
N PRO A 75 9.48 -18.04 -25.83
CA PRO A 75 10.76 -18.45 -26.39
C PRO A 75 11.92 -18.36 -25.39
N VAL A 76 13.04 -19.00 -25.71
CA VAL A 76 14.24 -18.94 -24.87
C VAL A 76 14.65 -17.48 -24.68
N ALA A 77 14.73 -17.06 -23.41
CA ALA A 77 15.06 -15.70 -23.06
C ALA A 77 16.53 -15.39 -23.45
N PRO A 78 16.81 -14.19 -23.98
CA PRO A 78 18.19 -13.73 -24.15
C PRO A 78 18.86 -13.58 -22.77
N GLN A 79 20.20 -13.63 -22.74
CA GLN A 79 20.93 -13.29 -21.53
C GLN A 79 20.82 -11.78 -21.29
N ILE A 80 20.13 -11.39 -20.22
CA ILE A 80 19.93 -9.99 -19.84
C ILE A 80 20.58 -9.79 -18.47
N GLU A 81 21.60 -8.94 -18.42
CA GLU A 81 22.15 -8.48 -17.14
C GLU A 81 21.26 -7.37 -16.57
N VAL A 82 20.80 -7.57 -15.34
CA VAL A 82 20.01 -6.60 -14.59
C VAL A 82 20.65 -6.42 -13.23
N THR A 83 20.97 -5.17 -12.89
CA THR A 83 21.37 -4.80 -11.53
C THR A 83 20.12 -4.70 -10.66
N THR A 84 20.09 -5.43 -9.56
CA THR A 84 19.00 -5.35 -8.57
C THR A 84 19.38 -4.31 -7.51
N PRO A 85 18.50 -3.35 -7.19
CA PRO A 85 18.76 -2.41 -6.11
C PRO A 85 18.86 -3.15 -4.76
N PRO A 86 19.62 -2.62 -3.80
CA PRO A 86 19.77 -3.23 -2.48
C PRO A 86 18.46 -3.17 -1.69
N ILE A 87 18.17 -4.23 -0.92
CA ILE A 87 17.01 -4.27 -0.03
C ILE A 87 17.47 -3.85 1.37
N VAL A 88 17.12 -2.63 1.75
CA VAL A 88 17.55 -2.01 3.01
C VAL A 88 16.43 -2.02 4.04
N GLY A 89 15.23 -1.60 3.66
CA GLY A 89 14.07 -1.53 4.55
C GLY A 89 12.77 -1.26 3.80
N LEU A 90 11.67 -1.14 4.54
CA LEU A 90 10.32 -0.97 4.00
C LEU A 90 10.19 0.23 3.06
N THR A 91 10.89 1.33 3.33
CA THR A 91 10.89 2.55 2.50
C THR A 91 11.39 2.26 1.08
N ASP A 92 12.54 1.62 0.96
CA ASP A 92 13.12 1.24 -0.32
C ASP A 92 12.28 0.17 -1.01
N ILE A 93 11.77 -0.80 -0.24
CA ILE A 93 10.94 -1.87 -0.81
C ILE A 93 9.66 -1.30 -1.43
N THR A 94 8.99 -0.38 -0.76
CA THR A 94 7.80 0.30 -1.29
C THR A 94 8.12 1.06 -2.57
N ARG A 95 9.23 1.81 -2.60
CA ARG A 95 9.65 2.58 -3.79
C ARG A 95 9.90 1.65 -4.98
N ASP A 96 10.72 0.64 -4.78
CA ASP A 96 11.23 -0.20 -5.86
C ASP A 96 10.11 -1.11 -6.41
N LEU A 97 9.19 -1.60 -5.56
CA LEU A 97 7.98 -2.28 -6.02
C LEU A 97 7.06 -1.35 -6.81
N GLY A 98 6.93 -0.08 -6.41
CA GLY A 98 6.16 0.91 -7.16
C GLY A 98 6.75 1.19 -8.55
N LEU A 99 8.08 1.20 -8.67
CA LEU A 99 8.75 1.32 -9.98
C LEU A 99 8.51 0.09 -10.85
N LEU A 100 8.57 -1.11 -10.27
CA LEU A 100 8.29 -2.36 -11.00
C LEU A 100 6.83 -2.46 -11.46
N ASP A 101 5.87 -2.03 -10.64
CA ASP A 101 4.45 -1.95 -11.01
C ASP A 101 4.23 -1.01 -12.20
N ASN A 102 4.91 0.13 -12.21
CA ASN A 102 4.86 1.08 -13.33
C ASN A 102 5.49 0.51 -14.59
N ASP A 103 6.65 -0.17 -14.50
CA ASP A 103 7.28 -0.85 -15.63
C ASP A 103 6.31 -1.90 -16.22
N LEU A 104 5.68 -2.72 -15.37
CA LEU A 104 4.67 -3.71 -15.78
C LEU A 104 3.45 -3.06 -16.44
N GLN A 105 2.91 -1.99 -15.85
CA GLN A 105 1.76 -1.26 -16.39
C GLN A 105 2.08 -0.60 -17.73
N SER A 106 3.27 0.01 -17.85
CA SER A 106 3.70 0.73 -19.05
C SER A 106 3.88 -0.18 -20.26
N SER A 107 4.17 -1.47 -20.02
CA SER A 107 4.29 -2.47 -21.08
C SER A 107 3.00 -2.69 -21.89
N GLY A 108 1.83 -2.46 -21.28
CA GLY A 108 0.52 -2.72 -21.87
C GLY A 108 0.28 -4.19 -22.25
N SER A 109 1.15 -5.11 -21.84
CA SER A 109 1.09 -6.51 -22.25
C SER A 109 0.10 -7.30 -21.40
N GLU A 110 -0.92 -7.87 -22.03
CA GLU A 110 -1.89 -8.75 -21.34
C GLU A 110 -1.21 -9.98 -20.71
N LEU A 111 -0.10 -10.44 -21.29
CA LEU A 111 0.71 -11.53 -20.74
C LEU A 111 1.27 -11.22 -19.35
N LEU A 112 1.48 -9.93 -19.03
CA LEU A 112 2.01 -9.47 -17.76
C LEU A 112 0.92 -9.08 -16.75
N SER A 113 -0.36 -9.09 -17.13
CA SER A 113 -1.48 -8.63 -16.29
C SER A 113 -1.55 -9.30 -14.91
N GLN A 114 -1.35 -10.63 -14.86
CA GLN A 114 -1.34 -11.36 -13.59
C GLN A 114 -0.15 -10.94 -12.72
N ILE A 115 1.05 -10.80 -13.30
CA ILE A 115 2.26 -10.42 -12.58
C ILE A 115 2.15 -8.96 -12.09
N GLN A 116 1.58 -8.07 -12.92
CA GLN A 116 1.26 -6.70 -12.53
C GLN A 116 0.32 -6.68 -11.33
N THR A 117 -0.78 -7.44 -11.38
CA THR A 117 -1.75 -7.52 -10.28
C THR A 117 -1.08 -7.97 -8.99
N ASP A 118 -0.22 -8.99 -9.07
CA ASP A 118 0.50 -9.48 -7.91
C ASP A 118 1.47 -8.43 -7.34
N VAL A 119 2.24 -7.77 -8.20
CA VAL A 119 3.22 -6.73 -7.80
C VAL A 119 2.52 -5.51 -7.22
N SER A 120 1.40 -5.09 -7.80
CA SER A 120 0.57 -3.99 -7.28
C SER A 120 -0.02 -4.32 -5.90
N SER A 121 -0.51 -5.56 -5.72
CA SER A 121 -0.98 -6.06 -4.42
C SER A 121 0.15 -6.13 -3.39
N LEU A 122 1.34 -6.58 -3.81
CA LEU A 122 2.52 -6.65 -2.97
C LEU A 122 2.96 -5.25 -2.52
N GLU A 123 3.06 -4.29 -3.44
CA GLU A 123 3.38 -2.89 -3.15
C GLU A 123 2.42 -2.30 -2.13
N GLY A 124 1.11 -2.46 -2.35
CA GLY A 124 0.09 -1.94 -1.45
C GLY A 124 0.20 -2.52 -0.03
N LYS A 125 0.53 -3.81 0.10
CA LYS A 125 0.72 -4.46 1.41
C LYS A 125 2.01 -4.02 2.10
N VAL A 126 3.12 -3.88 1.37
CA VAL A 126 4.36 -3.35 1.92
C VAL A 126 4.17 -1.90 2.35
N ARG A 127 3.51 -1.08 1.53
CA ARG A 127 3.18 0.31 1.85
C ARG A 127 2.31 0.40 3.10
N PHE A 128 1.27 -0.42 3.19
CA PHE A 128 0.42 -0.49 4.38
C PHE A 128 1.24 -0.85 5.64
N LEU A 129 2.13 -1.84 5.52
CA LEU A 129 3.00 -2.24 6.62
C LEU A 129 3.96 -1.11 7.02
N ALA A 130 4.55 -0.41 6.06
CA ALA A 130 5.43 0.73 6.29
C ALA A 130 4.69 1.86 7.06
N LEU A 131 3.46 2.19 6.64
CA LEU A 131 2.61 3.17 7.34
C LEU A 131 2.27 2.70 8.76
N THR A 132 1.94 1.40 8.92
CA THR A 132 1.64 0.78 10.22
C THR A 132 2.83 0.84 11.17
N MET A 133 4.05 0.73 10.64
CA MET A 133 5.30 0.80 11.39
C MET A 133 5.87 2.22 11.48
N ASN A 134 5.15 3.22 10.99
CA ASN A 134 5.55 4.62 10.98
C ASN A 134 6.89 4.88 10.24
N CYS A 135 7.17 4.09 9.20
CA CYS A 135 8.30 4.30 8.30
C CYS A 135 8.03 5.45 7.33
N PRO A 136 9.08 6.14 6.83
CA PRO A 136 8.95 7.08 5.72
C PRO A 136 8.43 6.34 4.48
N VAL A 137 7.32 6.81 3.91
CA VAL A 137 6.74 6.21 2.72
C VAL A 137 6.80 7.23 1.58
N PRO A 138 7.53 6.94 0.49
CA PRO A 138 7.60 7.86 -0.64
C PRO A 138 6.24 7.91 -1.36
N ALA A 139 5.97 9.03 -2.02
CA ALA A 139 4.84 9.14 -2.94
C ALA A 139 4.93 8.03 -4.00
N ARG A 140 3.77 7.55 -4.49
CA ARG A 140 3.75 6.53 -5.53
C ARG A 140 4.45 7.09 -6.78
N PRO A 141 5.45 6.39 -7.35
CA PRO A 141 6.08 6.84 -8.58
C PRO A 141 5.04 7.01 -9.68
N GLY A 142 5.18 8.04 -10.51
CA GLY A 142 4.29 8.24 -11.66
C GLY A 142 4.52 7.19 -12.75
N VAL A 143 3.45 6.74 -13.41
CA VAL A 143 3.57 5.85 -14.56
C VAL A 143 4.22 6.63 -15.71
N GLN A 144 5.37 6.17 -16.17
CA GLN A 144 6.02 6.72 -17.36
C GLN A 144 5.58 5.90 -18.56
N THR A 145 4.85 6.52 -19.49
CA THR A 145 4.45 5.88 -20.75
C THR A 145 5.60 6.00 -21.76
N GLY A 146 6.57 5.09 -21.66
CA GLY A 146 7.63 4.94 -22.66
C GLY A 146 7.22 3.91 -23.69
N HIS A 147 7.08 4.31 -24.97
CA HIS A 147 6.92 3.33 -26.05
C HIS A 147 8.27 2.64 -26.30
N SER A 148 8.33 1.34 -26.03
CA SER A 148 9.49 0.53 -26.43
C SER A 148 9.44 0.27 -27.94
N SER A 149 10.53 0.60 -28.64
CA SER A 149 10.72 0.21 -30.05
C SER A 149 10.89 -1.31 -30.23
N PHE A 150 11.13 -2.05 -29.15
CA PHE A 150 11.39 -3.50 -29.14
C PHE A 150 10.57 -4.19 -28.03
N PRO A 151 9.31 -4.55 -28.28
CA PRO A 151 8.39 -5.04 -27.25
C PRO A 151 8.85 -6.36 -26.61
N ASP A 152 9.40 -7.29 -27.39
CA ASP A 152 9.85 -8.60 -26.87
C ASP A 152 11.05 -8.46 -25.92
N SER A 153 12.04 -7.64 -26.30
CA SER A 153 13.21 -7.38 -25.45
C SER A 153 12.81 -6.68 -24.15
N HIS A 154 11.82 -5.80 -24.23
CA HIS A 154 11.28 -5.10 -23.07
C HIS A 154 10.50 -6.05 -22.13
N LEU A 155 9.71 -6.98 -22.68
CA LEU A 155 9.02 -8.03 -21.91
C LEU A 155 10.02 -8.86 -21.07
N TYR A 156 11.08 -9.39 -21.69
CA TYR A 156 12.08 -10.19 -20.98
C TYR A 156 12.83 -9.37 -19.93
N LEU A 157 13.12 -8.10 -20.23
CA LEU A 157 13.76 -7.19 -19.30
C LEU A 157 12.90 -6.98 -18.05
N ILE A 158 11.63 -6.62 -18.21
CA ILE A 158 10.70 -6.39 -17.08
C ILE A 158 10.56 -7.67 -16.24
N LEU A 159 10.35 -8.83 -16.88
CA LEU A 159 10.24 -10.10 -16.17
C LEU A 159 11.51 -10.42 -15.36
N THR A 160 12.68 -10.14 -15.94
CA THR A 160 13.96 -10.36 -15.25
C THR A 160 14.13 -9.41 -14.07
N LYS A 161 13.77 -8.13 -14.21
CA LYS A 161 13.79 -7.17 -13.10
C LYS A 161 12.91 -7.64 -11.93
N VAL A 162 11.64 -7.98 -12.21
CA VAL A 162 10.69 -8.42 -11.19
C VAL A 162 11.19 -9.70 -10.51
N GLN A 163 11.60 -10.70 -11.30
CA GLN A 163 12.10 -11.96 -10.76
C GLN A 163 13.28 -11.75 -9.80
N ARG A 164 14.32 -11.04 -10.26
CA ARG A 164 15.56 -10.84 -9.48
C ARG A 164 15.29 -10.06 -8.20
N TYR A 165 14.40 -9.06 -8.28
CA TYR A 165 14.00 -8.30 -7.11
C TYR A 165 13.24 -9.15 -6.08
N LEU A 166 12.28 -9.97 -6.51
CA LEU A 166 11.52 -10.84 -5.60
C LEU A 166 12.35 -11.99 -5.02
N GLU A 167 13.33 -12.51 -5.77
CA GLU A 167 14.34 -13.45 -5.25
C GLU A 167 15.17 -12.78 -4.16
N SER A 168 15.65 -11.56 -4.40
CA SER A 168 16.38 -10.77 -3.40
C SER A 168 15.53 -10.50 -2.16
N LEU A 169 14.25 -10.14 -2.33
CA LEU A 169 13.33 -9.89 -1.22
C LEU A 169 13.10 -11.14 -0.37
N SER A 170 13.00 -12.30 -1.02
CA SER A 170 12.84 -13.58 -0.32
C SER A 170 14.03 -13.93 0.56
N LEU A 171 15.25 -13.56 0.12
CA LEU A 171 16.49 -13.74 0.89
C LEU A 171 16.61 -12.71 2.02
N ASN A 172 16.08 -11.51 1.83
CA ASN A 172 16.19 -10.37 2.77
C ASN A 172 14.86 -10.10 3.51
N LYS A 173 14.10 -11.14 3.84
CA LYS A 173 12.78 -11.04 4.49
C LYS A 173 12.79 -10.33 5.85
N ASP A 174 13.92 -10.31 6.54
CA ASP A 174 14.11 -9.57 7.79
C ASP A 174 14.00 -8.05 7.58
N LYS A 175 14.30 -7.56 6.37
CA LYS A 175 14.21 -6.13 6.00
C LYS A 175 12.79 -5.60 5.94
N LEU A 176 11.79 -6.47 5.90
CA LEU A 176 10.38 -6.08 6.06
C LEU A 176 10.03 -5.64 7.49
N LYS A 177 10.97 -5.76 8.45
CA LYS A 177 10.78 -5.35 9.86
C LYS A 177 11.49 -4.06 10.21
N VAL A 178 12.14 -3.42 9.25
CA VAL A 178 12.89 -2.16 9.46
C VAL A 178 12.44 -1.13 8.44
N CYS A 179 12.57 0.13 8.83
CA CYS A 179 12.70 1.23 7.90
C CYS A 179 14.20 1.33 7.57
#